data_AF-A0A6I7Q3V9-F1
#
_entry.id   AF-A0A6I7Q3V9-F1
#
_cell.length_a   1.000
_cell.length_b   1.000
_cell.length_c   1.000
_cell.angle_alpha   90.00
_cell.angle_beta   90.00
_cell.angle_gamma   90.00
#
_symmetry.space_group_name_H-M   'P 1'
#
loop_
_entity.id
_entity.type
_entity.pdbx_description
1 polymer ?
#
loop_
_entity_poly.entity_id
_entity_poly.type
_entity_poly.pdbx_seq_one_letter_code
_entity_poly.pdbx_strand_id
1 'polypeptide(L)'
;MIAVVEYETIDGACPFGTWFEGLDARAAAKVRAAIAHIETGNFGDVKPVGAGVSERRIDFGPGYRVYFGQDGQRLVILLVGGTKTRQQRDID
;
A
#
# COMPACT_ATOMS: atom_id res chain seq x y z
N MET A 1 1.83 8.44 -17.05
CA MET A 1 0.99 8.43 -15.85
C MET A 1 0.70 6.98 -15.54
N ILE A 2 0.99 6.53 -14.32
CA ILE A 2 0.77 5.14 -13.92
C ILE A 2 -0.67 5.05 -13.40
N ALA A 3 -1.45 4.12 -13.94
CA ALA A 3 -2.82 3.87 -13.48
C ALA A 3 -2.76 3.08 -12.17
N VAL A 4 -3.38 3.60 -11.12
CA VAL A 4 -3.50 2.89 -9.84
C VAL A 4 -4.81 2.12 -9.82
N VAL A 5 -4.72 0.84 -9.48
CA VAL A 5 -5.88 -0.01 -9.20
C VAL A 5 -5.70 -0.67 -7.85
N GLU A 6 -6.80 -0.84 -7.13
CA GLU A 6 -6.83 -1.60 -5.88
C GLU A 6 -7.05 -3.07 -6.20
N TYR A 7 -6.36 -3.94 -5.47
CA TYR A 7 -6.55 -5.38 -5.59
C TYR A 7 -7.90 -5.78 -4.98
N GLU A 8 -8.67 -6.55 -5.75
CA GLU A 8 -9.91 -7.17 -5.31
C GLU A 8 -9.70 -8.69 -5.23
N THR A 9 -10.10 -9.28 -4.11
CA THR A 9 -10.08 -10.73 -3.92
C THR A 9 -11.20 -11.39 -4.73
N ILE A 10 -11.15 -12.71 -4.89
CA ILE A 10 -12.17 -13.45 -5.66
C ILE A 10 -13.58 -13.39 -5.06
N ASP A 11 -13.68 -13.15 -3.76
CA ASP A 11 -14.91 -12.93 -3.01
C ASP A 11 -15.37 -11.45 -3.00
N GLY A 12 -14.66 -10.56 -3.71
CA GLY A 12 -15.03 -9.15 -3.87
C GLY A 12 -14.55 -8.23 -2.75
N ALA A 13 -13.67 -8.70 -1.86
CA ALA A 13 -13.10 -7.86 -0.82
C ALA A 13 -11.98 -6.98 -1.39
N CYS A 14 -11.91 -5.73 -0.94
CA CYS A 14 -10.80 -4.83 -1.22
C CYS A 14 -9.99 -4.63 0.08
N PRO A 15 -8.89 -5.37 0.30
CA PRO A 15 -8.11 -5.28 1.53
C PRO A 15 -7.58 -3.86 1.79
N PHE A 16 -7.19 -3.16 0.72
CA PHE A 16 -6.79 -1.76 0.82
C PHE A 16 -7.94 -0.87 1.30
N GLY A 17 -9.10 -0.96 0.65
CA GLY A 17 -10.27 -0.14 0.98
C GLY A 17 -10.71 -0.32 2.43
N THR A 18 -10.89 -1.58 2.86
CA THR A 18 -11.26 -1.91 4.24
C THR A 18 -10.24 -1.37 5.26
N TRP A 19 -8.94 -1.49 4.96
CA TRP A 19 -7.90 -0.96 5.84
C TRP A 19 -7.89 0.57 5.86
N PHE A 20 -8.06 1.21 4.69
CA PHE A 20 -8.00 2.65 4.52
C PHE A 20 -9.15 3.36 5.24
N GLU A 21 -10.34 2.75 5.27
CA GLU A 21 -11.50 3.24 6.02
C GLU A 21 -11.27 3.28 7.54
N GLY A 22 -10.36 2.45 8.05
CA GLY A 22 -9.98 2.42 9.46
C GLY A 22 -8.97 3.50 9.88
N LEU A 23 -8.45 4.30 8.94
CA LEU A 23 -7.45 5.32 9.24
C LEU A 23 -8.05 6.62 9.76
N ASP A 24 -7.29 7.29 10.64
CA ASP A 24 -7.54 8.70 10.92
C ASP A 24 -7.26 9.57 9.68
N ALA A 25 -7.88 10.75 9.64
CA ALA A 25 -7.80 11.65 8.48
C ALA A 25 -6.35 12.03 8.09
N ARG A 26 -5.44 12.13 9.06
CA ARG A 26 -4.05 12.50 8.80
C ARG A 26 -3.27 11.34 8.19
N ALA A 27 -3.48 10.13 8.70
CA ALA A 27 -2.91 8.92 8.11
C ALA A 27 -3.43 8.69 6.68
N ALA A 28 -4.75 8.79 6.48
CA ALA A 28 -5.40 8.65 5.18
C ALA A 28 -4.83 9.64 4.14
N ALA A 29 -4.65 10.91 4.52
CA ALA A 29 -4.07 11.93 3.66
C ALA A 29 -2.60 11.61 3.27
N LYS A 30 -1.80 11.10 4.22
CA LYS A 30 -0.40 10.71 3.95
C LYS A 30 -0.30 9.53 3.01
N VAL A 31 -1.17 8.53 3.16
CA VAL A 31 -1.23 7.37 2.25
C VAL A 31 -1.65 7.80 0.85
N ARG A 32 -2.71 8.59 0.71
CA ARG A 32 -3.14 9.13 -0.60
C ARG A 32 -2.05 9.93 -1.29
N ALA A 33 -1.35 10.80 -0.56
CA ALA A 33 -0.23 11.56 -1.12
C ALA A 33 0.90 10.64 -1.60
N ALA A 34 1.22 9.58 -0.85
CA ALA A 34 2.22 8.61 -1.28
C ALA A 34 1.80 7.88 -2.56
N ILE A 35 0.53 7.48 -2.70
CA ILE A 35 0.00 6.84 -3.92
C ILE A 35 0.06 7.81 -5.11
N ALA A 36 -0.40 9.05 -4.93
CA ALA A 36 -0.37 10.08 -5.98
C ALA A 36 1.07 10.38 -6.47
N HIS A 37 2.06 10.32 -5.58
CA HIS A 37 3.45 10.42 -6.00
C HIS A 37 3.85 9.24 -6.89
N ILE A 38 3.40 8.01 -6.61
CA ILE A 38 3.67 6.86 -7.50
C ILE A 38 3.01 7.05 -8.86
N GLU A 39 1.77 7.53 -8.92
CA GLU A 39 1.03 7.78 -10.17
C GLU A 39 1.79 8.70 -11.13
N THR A 40 2.50 9.67 -10.57
CA THR A 40 3.34 10.63 -11.30
C THR A 40 4.75 10.13 -11.59
N GLY A 41 5.08 8.88 -11.20
CA GLY A 41 6.38 8.24 -11.42
C GLY A 41 7.39 8.45 -10.30
N ASN A 42 7.00 9.09 -9.19
CA ASN A 42 7.83 9.25 -8.00
C ASN A 42 7.56 8.17 -6.95
N PHE A 43 8.33 7.10 -7.03
CA PHE A 43 8.17 5.91 -6.19
C PHE A 43 8.63 6.11 -4.73
N GLY A 44 9.53 7.06 -4.45
CA GLY A 44 10.07 7.28 -3.10
C GLY A 44 10.92 6.10 -2.57
N ASP A 45 10.87 5.84 -1.26
CA ASP A 45 11.56 4.69 -0.64
C ASP A 45 10.79 3.40 -0.91
N VAL A 46 11.15 2.75 -2.01
CA VAL A 46 10.60 1.47 -2.47
C VAL A 46 11.64 0.37 -2.37
N LYS A 47 11.23 -0.78 -1.84
CA LYS A 47 12.04 -1.99 -1.77
C LYS A 47 11.30 -3.18 -2.37
N PRO A 48 11.92 -3.95 -3.28
CA PRO A 48 11.33 -5.21 -3.72
C PRO A 48 11.26 -6.18 -2.53
N VAL A 49 10.13 -6.86 -2.37
CA VAL A 49 9.93 -7.87 -1.32
C VAL A 49 9.77 -9.30 -1.88
N GLY A 50 9.84 -9.44 -3.20
CA GLY A 50 9.78 -10.73 -3.91
C GLY A 50 8.47 -10.93 -4.67
N ALA A 51 8.42 -11.94 -5.55
CA ALA A 51 7.25 -12.32 -6.34
C ALA A 51 6.58 -11.16 -7.14
N GLY A 52 7.38 -10.18 -7.60
CA GLY A 52 6.86 -9.01 -8.30
C GLY A 52 6.21 -7.94 -7.41
N VAL A 53 6.31 -8.09 -6.08
CA VAL A 53 5.77 -7.15 -5.09
C VAL A 53 6.88 -6.23 -4.59
N SER A 54 6.49 -4.96 -4.41
CA SER A 54 7.31 -3.89 -3.85
C SER A 54 6.62 -3.27 -2.63
N GLU A 55 7.43 -2.85 -1.66
CA GLU A 55 7.01 -2.15 -0.45
C GLU A 55 7.45 -0.69 -0.53
N ARG A 56 6.51 0.27 -0.47
CA ARG A 56 6.82 1.68 -0.23
C ARG A 56 6.66 2.01 1.25
N ARG A 57 7.70 2.57 1.86
CA ARG A 57 7.67 2.99 3.27
C ARG A 57 7.21 4.44 3.40
N ILE A 58 6.32 4.67 4.35
CA ILE A 58 5.82 5.99 4.71
C ILE A 58 6.16 6.20 6.20
N ASP A 59 7.17 7.04 6.42
CA ASP A 59 7.61 7.41 7.77
C ASP A 59 6.62 8.42 8.39
N PHE A 60 5.51 7.89 8.88
CA PHE A 60 4.46 8.65 9.54
C PHE A 60 3.73 7.79 10.57
N GLY A 61 3.54 8.33 11.78
CA GLY A 61 2.83 7.66 12.86
C GLY A 61 3.49 6.31 13.22
N PRO A 62 2.76 5.18 13.16
CA PRO A 62 3.31 3.85 13.45
C PRO A 62 4.24 3.32 12.34
N GLY A 63 4.50 4.08 11.29
CA GLY A 63 5.26 3.64 10.11
C GLY A 63 4.41 2.77 9.20
N TYR A 64 3.85 3.37 8.15
CA TYR A 64 2.99 2.70 7.18
C TYR A 64 3.79 2.15 6.00
N ARG A 65 3.32 1.04 5.43
CA ARG A 65 3.95 0.35 4.31
C ARG A 65 2.91 0.02 3.27
N VAL A 66 3.07 0.51 2.05
CA VAL A 66 2.20 0.21 0.92
C VAL A 66 2.83 -0.91 0.11
N TYR A 67 2.13 -2.05 0.04
CA TYR A 67 2.51 -3.17 -0.81
C TYR A 67 1.81 -3.05 -2.15
N PHE A 68 2.58 -3.12 -3.23
CA PHE A 68 2.04 -3.02 -4.57
C PHE A 68 2.82 -3.89 -5.55
N GLY A 69 2.10 -4.39 -6.56
CA GLY A 69 2.69 -4.93 -7.78
C GLY A 69 2.72 -3.87 -8.87
N GLN A 70 3.64 -4.00 -9.82
CA GLN A 70 3.63 -3.19 -11.03
C GLN A 70 3.55 -4.07 -12.26
N ASP A 71 2.55 -3.82 -13.11
CA ASP A 71 2.34 -4.49 -14.39
C ASP A 71 2.30 -3.44 -15.51
N GLY A 72 3.45 -3.23 -16.15
CA GLY A 72 3.64 -2.17 -17.14
C GLY A 72 3.38 -0.79 -16.54
N GLN A 73 2.33 -0.11 -17.03
CA GLN A 73 1.88 1.20 -16.54
C GLN A 73 0.74 1.10 -15.52
N ARG A 74 0.50 -0.08 -14.96
CA ARG A 74 -0.48 -0.29 -13.88
C ARG A 74 0.22 -0.56 -12.57
N LEU A 75 -0.18 0.15 -11.53
CA LEU A 75 0.19 -0.10 -10.15
C LEU A 75 -0.98 -0.80 -9.48
N VAL A 76 -0.77 -2.01 -8.99
CA VAL A 76 -1.78 -2.78 -8.27
C VAL A 76 -1.50 -2.68 -6.78
N ILE A 77 -2.33 -1.94 -6.03
CA ILE A 77 -2.20 -1.82 -4.58
C ILE A 77 -2.79 -3.07 -3.94
N LEU A 78 -1.95 -3.81 -3.21
CA LEU A 78 -2.33 -5.07 -2.58
C LEU A 78 -2.88 -4.84 -1.17
N LEU A 79 -2.11 -4.13 -0.35
CA LEU A 79 -2.38 -3.90 1.06
C LEU A 79 -1.55 -2.73 1.56
N VAL A 80 -2.02 -2.04 2.61
CA VAL A 80 -1.17 -1.16 3.39
C VAL A 80 -1.20 -1.62 4.84
N GLY A 81 -0.02 -1.71 5.46
CA GLY A 81 0.15 -2.16 6.84
C GLY A 81 1.01 -1.20 7.64
N GLY A 82 0.63 -0.92 8.88
CA GLY A 82 1.51 -0.23 9.84
C GLY A 82 2.46 -1.23 10.53
N THR A 83 3.69 -0.81 10.88
CA THR A 83 4.61 -1.66 11.65
C THR A 83 5.01 -1.02 12.97
N LYS A 84 4.30 -1.37 14.05
CA LYS A 84 4.93 -1.86 15.31
C LYS A 84 4.01 -2.48 16.38
N THR A 85 2.78 -2.93 16.05
CA THR A 85 1.91 -3.56 17.07
C THR A 85 1.07 -4.74 16.58
N ARG A 86 1.51 -5.52 15.59
CA ARG A 86 0.85 -6.80 15.26
C ARG A 86 1.71 -7.87 14.60
N GLN A 87 3.05 -7.81 14.73
CA GLN A 87 3.90 -8.93 14.31
C GLN A 87 3.97 -10.01 15.41
N GLN A 88 2.83 -10.66 15.70
CA GLN A 88 2.83 -11.98 16.35
C GLN A 88 1.59 -12.83 16.07
N ARG A 89 0.69 -12.41 15.18
CA ARG A 89 -0.40 -13.27 14.70
C ARG A 89 -0.57 -13.00 13.22
N ASP A 90 -0.81 -14.05 12.45
CA ASP A 90 -1.28 -14.02 11.06
C ASP A 90 -0.21 -14.17 9.96
N ILE A 91 0.83 -14.98 10.20
CA ILE A 91 1.33 -15.89 9.14
C ILE A 91 1.65 -17.24 9.81
N ASP A 92 0.66 -18.12 9.83
CA ASP A 92 0.78 -19.59 9.82
C ASP A 92 -0.16 -20.10 8.71
#